data_AF-A0A3C1YSV4-F1
#
_entry.id   AF-A0A3C1YSV4-F1
#
_cell.length_a   1.000
_cell.length_b   1.000
_cell.length_c   1.000
_cell.angle_alpha   90.00
_cell.angle_beta   90.00
_cell.angle_gamma   90.00
#
_symmetry.space_group_name_H-M   'P 1'
#
loop_
_entity.id
_entity.type
_entity.pdbx_description
1 polymer ?
#
loop_
_entity_poly.entity_id
_entity_poly.type
_entity_poly.pdbx_seq_one_letter_code
_entity_poly.pdbx_strand_id
1 'polypeptide(L)'
;MRRALVNSPNDPQYIKLLAIAHYNKKQFDDAAKLFQQVLTLDDEDDQAAYYLAATYEAIKNYDRAIQYYRLYNELTFFGEYRATVEARIKLLYRQQMEVEAQKALQMEQQLDVSKIPSNTIAILYFENKGQKAELNPLQKGLSEMIITDLSKVKSLKVIERIRLQELVQEMNLGETDLVDQKTAPRLGKLLGANRLVKGSFFTLTNEKLNIDAFVTKARTGEIDASTNISGDIKEFFRLEKELVFKIIDEMKIKLTDEERKAILEIPTEDFFAFLQYSRGLDFEDKGEFTQAFEAYSQAAVSDPNFSQAKTSASSAKKSEQIVGSTAGSNEQQQSTEKNGENKNASNRTST
;
A
#
# COMPACT_ATOMS: atom_id res chain seq x y z
N MET A 1 41.01 -16.60 -15.66
CA MET A 1 40.32 -15.77 -14.64
C MET A 1 40.06 -16.48 -13.31
N ARG A 2 39.61 -17.76 -13.25
CA ARG A 2 39.38 -18.50 -11.97
C ARG A 2 40.57 -18.65 -11.00
N ARG A 3 41.81 -18.41 -11.44
CA ARG A 3 43.03 -18.56 -10.60
C ARG A 3 43.53 -17.27 -9.93
N ALA A 4 43.02 -16.08 -10.30
CA ALA A 4 43.51 -14.81 -9.74
C ALA A 4 42.76 -14.35 -8.48
N LEU A 5 41.54 -14.84 -8.24
CA LEU A 5 40.67 -14.45 -7.12
C LEU A 5 40.87 -15.30 -5.85
N VAL A 6 41.74 -16.30 -5.86
CA VAL A 6 41.95 -17.22 -4.72
C VAL A 6 42.81 -16.58 -3.61
N ASN A 7 43.45 -15.42 -3.85
CA ASN A 7 44.44 -14.84 -2.94
C ASN A 7 43.90 -13.77 -1.96
N SER A 8 42.61 -13.47 -1.97
CA SER A 8 42.00 -12.50 -1.03
C SER A 8 40.64 -13.00 -0.53
N PRO A 9 40.58 -13.89 0.48
CA PRO A 9 39.32 -14.44 1.01
C PRO A 9 38.37 -13.38 1.60
N ASN A 10 38.85 -12.14 1.80
CA ASN A 10 38.07 -10.99 2.26
C ASN A 10 37.81 -9.94 1.16
N ASP A 11 38.03 -10.26 -0.12
CA ASP A 11 37.68 -9.35 -1.22
C ASP A 11 36.14 -9.29 -1.37
N PRO A 12 35.50 -8.11 -1.19
CA PRO A 12 34.06 -7.95 -1.30
C PRO A 12 33.50 -8.44 -2.64
N GLN A 13 34.24 -8.29 -3.74
CA GLN A 13 33.80 -8.74 -5.06
C GLN A 13 33.77 -10.27 -5.17
N TYR A 14 34.74 -10.95 -4.56
CA TYR A 14 34.74 -12.42 -4.50
C TYR A 14 33.57 -12.94 -3.66
N ILE A 15 33.36 -12.35 -2.47
CA ILE A 15 32.26 -12.70 -1.58
C ILE A 15 30.92 -12.47 -2.27
N LYS A 16 30.75 -11.36 -2.99
CA LYS A 16 29.55 -11.05 -3.78
C LYS A 16 29.27 -12.10 -4.85
N LEU A 17 30.28 -12.50 -5.63
CA LEU A 17 30.11 -13.55 -6.64
C LEU A 17 29.71 -14.89 -6.03
N LEU A 18 30.28 -15.24 -4.86
CA LEU A 18 29.90 -16.43 -4.12
C LEU A 18 28.45 -16.32 -3.61
N ALA A 19 28.06 -15.17 -3.05
CA ALA A 19 26.70 -14.90 -2.59
C ALA A 19 25.67 -15.05 -3.71
N ILE A 20 25.95 -14.50 -4.91
CA ILE A 20 25.11 -14.66 -6.10
C ILE A 20 25.02 -16.14 -6.52
N ALA A 21 26.10 -16.90 -6.42
CA ALA A 21 26.07 -18.33 -6.70
C ALA A 21 25.18 -19.11 -5.72
N HIS A 22 25.22 -18.78 -4.42
CA HIS A 22 24.30 -19.34 -3.42
C HIS A 22 22.83 -18.93 -3.70
N TYR A 23 22.60 -17.67 -4.03
CA TYR A 23 21.27 -17.16 -4.41
C TYR A 23 20.68 -17.93 -5.61
N ASN A 24 21.46 -18.11 -6.68
CA ASN A 24 21.04 -18.86 -7.87
C ASN A 24 20.78 -20.34 -7.59
N LYS A 25 21.43 -20.91 -6.57
CA LYS A 25 21.17 -22.27 -6.06
C LYS A 25 20.00 -22.34 -5.07
N LYS A 26 19.29 -21.23 -4.83
CA LYS A 26 18.22 -21.08 -3.82
C LYS A 26 18.69 -21.36 -2.38
N GLN A 27 19.99 -21.22 -2.12
CA GLN A 27 20.58 -21.34 -0.78
C GLN A 27 20.50 -19.98 -0.08
N PHE A 28 19.28 -19.53 0.20
CA PHE A 28 19.01 -18.15 0.60
C PHE A 28 19.62 -17.76 1.95
N ASP A 29 19.68 -18.67 2.92
CA ASP A 29 20.31 -18.39 4.22
C ASP A 29 21.82 -18.12 4.08
N ASP A 30 22.51 -18.90 3.25
CA ASP A 30 23.94 -18.71 2.98
C ASP A 30 24.18 -17.46 2.13
N ALA A 31 23.34 -17.23 1.12
CA ALA A 31 23.39 -16.03 0.29
C ALA A 31 23.23 -14.76 1.13
N ALA A 32 22.25 -14.73 2.05
CA ALA A 32 22.00 -13.59 2.93
C ALA A 32 23.21 -13.27 3.82
N LYS A 33 23.82 -14.29 4.44
CA LYS A 33 25.04 -14.09 5.27
C LYS A 33 26.18 -13.51 4.46
N LEU A 34 26.40 -14.00 3.24
CA LEU A 34 27.48 -13.51 2.38
C LEU A 34 27.20 -12.10 1.87
N PHE A 35 25.99 -11.77 1.45
CA PHE A 35 25.65 -10.39 1.05
C PHE A 35 25.74 -9.40 2.22
N GLN A 36 25.35 -9.80 3.43
CA GLN A 36 25.57 -8.98 4.63
C GLN A 36 27.07 -8.74 4.87
N GLN A 37 27.90 -9.76 4.66
CA GLN A 37 29.34 -9.62 4.75
C GLN A 37 29.89 -8.65 3.69
N VAL A 38 29.37 -8.68 2.45
CA VAL A 38 29.72 -7.68 1.42
C VAL A 38 29.38 -6.28 1.92
N LEU A 39 28.15 -6.04 2.38
CA LEU A 39 27.72 -4.73 2.88
C LEU A 39 28.42 -4.28 4.18
N THR A 40 29.07 -5.19 4.89
CA THR A 40 29.92 -4.85 6.05
C THR A 40 31.29 -4.34 5.59
N LEU A 41 31.77 -4.81 4.43
CA LEU A 41 33.07 -4.44 3.87
C LEU A 41 32.97 -3.26 2.89
N ASP A 42 31.82 -3.12 2.22
CA ASP A 42 31.49 -2.11 1.23
C ASP A 42 30.00 -1.79 1.35
N ASP A 43 29.66 -0.80 2.17
CA ASP A 43 28.28 -0.40 2.47
C ASP A 43 27.59 0.38 1.34
N GLU A 44 28.34 0.75 0.29
CA GLU A 44 27.85 1.42 -0.90
C GLU A 44 27.58 0.46 -2.09
N ASP A 45 27.76 -0.86 -1.91
CA ASP A 45 27.48 -1.86 -2.97
C ASP A 45 25.97 -2.05 -3.18
N ASP A 46 25.41 -1.26 -4.10
CA ASP A 46 23.99 -1.27 -4.47
C ASP A 46 23.51 -2.66 -4.96
N GLN A 47 24.34 -3.35 -5.73
CA GLN A 47 24.05 -4.70 -6.21
C GLN A 47 23.91 -5.69 -5.04
N ALA A 48 24.81 -5.63 -4.06
CA ALA A 48 24.70 -6.46 -2.85
C ALA A 48 23.44 -6.13 -2.05
N ALA A 49 23.07 -4.85 -1.92
CA ALA A 49 21.82 -4.43 -1.30
C ALA A 49 20.60 -5.00 -2.03
N TYR A 50 20.56 -4.92 -3.36
CA TYR A 50 19.47 -5.47 -4.18
C TYR A 50 19.33 -6.99 -4.01
N TYR A 51 20.43 -7.75 -4.16
CA TYR A 51 20.36 -9.21 -4.05
C TYR A 51 20.09 -9.67 -2.61
N LEU A 52 20.53 -8.94 -1.60
CA LEU A 52 20.15 -9.21 -0.21
C LEU A 52 18.65 -9.00 0.01
N ALA A 53 18.09 -7.91 -0.55
CA ALA A 53 16.65 -7.66 -0.52
C ALA A 53 15.87 -8.79 -1.21
N ALA A 54 16.28 -9.19 -2.42
CA ALA A 54 15.67 -10.30 -3.15
C ALA A 54 15.80 -11.65 -2.42
N THR A 55 16.92 -11.87 -1.70
CA THR A 55 17.12 -13.05 -0.86
C THR A 55 16.11 -13.07 0.29
N TYR A 56 15.90 -11.92 0.96
CA TYR A 56 14.92 -11.79 2.03
C TYR A 56 13.48 -11.93 1.55
N GLU A 57 13.17 -11.38 0.38
CA GLU A 57 11.88 -11.56 -0.29
C GLU A 57 11.61 -13.04 -0.58
N ALA A 58 12.60 -13.78 -1.10
CA ALA A 58 12.45 -15.21 -1.40
C ALA A 58 12.14 -16.07 -0.17
N ILE A 59 12.61 -15.67 1.01
CA ILE A 59 12.30 -16.32 2.29
C ILE A 59 11.12 -15.65 3.04
N LYS A 60 10.38 -14.74 2.36
CA LYS A 60 9.21 -14.01 2.90
C LYS A 60 9.49 -13.17 4.15
N ASN A 61 10.74 -12.73 4.32
CA ASN A 61 11.09 -11.75 5.34
C ASN A 61 10.89 -10.34 4.76
N TYR A 62 9.64 -9.92 4.69
CA TYR A 62 9.24 -8.67 4.02
C TYR A 62 9.87 -7.42 4.65
N ASP A 63 9.98 -7.38 5.98
CA ASP A 63 10.62 -6.27 6.70
C ASP A 63 12.06 -6.03 6.22
N ARG A 64 12.87 -7.11 6.20
CA ARG A 64 14.25 -7.04 5.73
C ARG A 64 14.33 -6.79 4.23
N ALA A 65 13.46 -7.40 3.44
CA ALA A 65 13.41 -7.16 2.00
C ALA A 65 13.17 -5.67 1.68
N ILE A 66 12.14 -5.08 2.29
CA ILE A 66 11.82 -3.65 2.13
C ILE A 66 12.98 -2.78 2.62
N GLN A 67 13.60 -3.11 3.76
CA GLN A 67 14.75 -2.39 4.29
C GLN A 67 15.88 -2.29 3.26
N TYR A 68 16.29 -3.41 2.67
CA TYR A 68 17.41 -3.44 1.73
C TYR A 68 17.05 -2.94 0.33
N TYR A 69 15.79 -3.04 -0.11
CA TYR A 69 15.34 -2.35 -1.32
C TYR A 69 15.33 -0.83 -1.17
N ARG A 70 15.02 -0.31 0.03
CA ARG A 70 15.16 1.13 0.32
C ARG A 70 16.63 1.54 0.29
N LEU A 71 17.52 0.75 0.91
CA LEU A 71 18.96 0.99 0.85
C LEU A 71 19.46 1.04 -0.61
N TYR A 72 19.04 0.10 -1.46
CA TYR A 72 19.36 0.13 -2.88
C TYR A 72 18.95 1.46 -3.54
N ASN A 73 17.73 1.93 -3.30
CA ASN A 73 17.25 3.21 -3.85
C ASN A 73 17.96 4.44 -3.28
N GLU A 74 18.50 4.36 -2.05
CA GLU A 74 19.32 5.41 -1.45
C GLU A 74 20.71 5.48 -2.10
N LEU A 75 21.30 4.33 -2.44
CA LEU A 75 22.60 4.22 -3.10
C LEU A 75 22.54 4.58 -4.60
N THR A 76 21.46 4.20 -5.29
CA THR A 76 21.29 4.44 -6.73
C THR A 76 20.55 5.76 -7.01
N PHE A 77 21.29 6.83 -7.28
CA PHE A 77 20.73 8.18 -7.49
C PHE A 77 19.88 8.31 -8.79
N PHE A 78 20.26 7.61 -9.87
CA PHE A 78 19.54 7.59 -11.15
C PHE A 78 19.59 6.19 -11.76
N GLY A 79 18.43 5.57 -11.97
CA GLY A 79 18.36 4.27 -12.63
C GLY A 79 16.95 3.87 -13.02
N GLU A 80 16.80 3.28 -14.21
CA GLU A 80 15.54 2.70 -14.71
C GLU A 80 14.95 1.66 -13.72
N TYR A 81 15.81 1.04 -12.91
CA TYR A 81 15.47 0.05 -11.89
C TYR A 81 14.86 0.64 -10.61
N ARG A 82 15.11 1.92 -10.28
CA ARG A 82 14.59 2.53 -9.04
C ARG A 82 13.07 2.49 -8.98
N ALA A 83 12.40 2.91 -10.06
CA ALA A 83 10.94 2.87 -10.16
C ALA A 83 10.38 1.44 -10.06
N THR A 84 11.12 0.45 -10.59
CA THR A 84 10.76 -0.96 -10.46
C THR A 84 10.90 -1.43 -9.01
N VAL A 85 11.97 -1.03 -8.31
CA VAL A 85 12.18 -1.37 -6.89
C VAL A 85 11.16 -0.67 -5.99
N GLU A 86 10.80 0.58 -6.27
CA GLU A 86 9.73 1.29 -5.55
C GLU A 86 8.37 0.57 -5.68
N ALA A 87 8.01 0.13 -6.89
CA ALA A 87 6.82 -0.68 -7.12
C ALA A 87 6.90 -2.03 -6.39
N ARG A 88 8.08 -2.67 -6.37
CA ARG A 88 8.30 -3.93 -5.64
C ARG A 88 8.15 -3.74 -4.13
N ILE A 89 8.71 -2.67 -3.56
CA ILE A 89 8.51 -2.31 -2.15
C ILE A 89 7.02 -2.20 -1.83
N LYS A 90 6.23 -1.53 -2.69
CA LYS A 90 4.78 -1.39 -2.49
C LYS A 90 4.07 -2.76 -2.47
N LEU A 91 4.43 -3.67 -3.37
CA LEU A 91 3.87 -5.03 -3.41
C LEU A 91 4.27 -5.85 -2.17
N LEU A 92 5.52 -5.76 -1.72
CA LEU A 92 5.97 -6.45 -0.51
C LEU A 92 5.31 -5.88 0.73
N TYR A 93 5.09 -4.58 0.76
CA TYR A 93 4.38 -3.92 1.84
C TYR A 93 2.92 -4.39 1.90
N ARG A 94 2.25 -4.58 0.76
CA ARG A 94 0.93 -5.23 0.70
C ARG A 94 0.96 -6.64 1.31
N GLN A 95 1.89 -7.50 0.89
CA GLN A 95 2.02 -8.86 1.41
C GLN A 95 2.29 -8.88 2.93
N GLN A 96 3.09 -7.92 3.42
CA GLN A 96 3.30 -7.74 4.85
C GLN A 96 2.00 -7.40 5.57
N MET A 97 1.22 -6.45 5.04
CA MET A 97 -0.05 -6.05 5.64
C MET A 97 -1.10 -7.17 5.62
N GLU A 98 -1.12 -8.02 4.60
CA GLU A 98 -1.94 -9.24 4.54
C GLU A 98 -1.60 -10.19 5.70
N VAL A 99 -0.31 -10.49 5.90
CA VAL A 99 0.17 -11.32 7.01
C VAL A 99 -0.16 -10.69 8.37
N GLU A 100 -0.03 -9.36 8.50
CA GLU A 100 -0.39 -8.65 9.71
C GLU A 100 -1.90 -8.69 10.00
N ALA A 101 -2.75 -8.58 8.97
CA ALA A 101 -4.20 -8.70 9.09
C ALA A 101 -4.60 -10.10 9.58
N GLN A 102 -4.04 -11.15 8.98
CA GLN A 102 -4.24 -12.54 9.40
C GLN A 102 -3.84 -12.75 10.87
N LYS A 103 -2.66 -12.26 11.25
CA LYS A 103 -2.18 -12.33 12.64
C LYS A 103 -3.09 -11.56 13.60
N ALA A 104 -3.55 -10.38 13.21
CA ALA A 104 -4.46 -9.58 14.03
C ALA A 104 -5.77 -10.32 14.31
N LEU A 105 -6.32 -11.02 13.30
CA LEU A 105 -7.53 -11.84 13.46
C LEU A 105 -7.29 -13.06 14.35
N GLN A 106 -6.16 -13.76 14.17
CA GLN A 106 -5.80 -14.90 15.04
C GLN A 106 -5.63 -14.49 16.50
N MET A 107 -5.08 -13.29 16.74
CA MET A 107 -4.83 -12.75 18.07
C MET A 107 -5.97 -11.86 18.57
N GLU A 108 -7.13 -11.80 17.89
CA GLU A 108 -8.18 -10.81 18.14
C GLU A 108 -8.60 -10.79 19.62
N GLN A 109 -8.75 -11.95 20.27
CA GLN A 109 -9.14 -12.02 21.68
C GLN A 109 -8.12 -11.40 22.65
N GLN A 110 -6.84 -11.36 22.27
CA GLN A 110 -5.74 -10.85 23.09
C GLN A 110 -5.47 -9.35 22.87
N LEU A 111 -6.00 -8.78 21.78
CA LEU A 111 -5.83 -7.35 21.51
C LEU A 111 -6.60 -6.53 22.55
N ASP A 112 -5.99 -5.43 22.98
CA ASP A 112 -6.57 -4.53 23.97
C ASP A 112 -6.52 -3.09 23.45
N VAL A 113 -7.69 -2.57 23.08
CA VAL A 113 -7.85 -1.20 22.56
C VAL A 113 -7.39 -0.16 23.58
N SER A 114 -7.37 -0.50 24.87
CA SER A 114 -6.94 0.41 25.93
C SER A 114 -5.47 0.76 25.91
N LYS A 115 -4.65 -0.08 25.29
CA LYS A 115 -3.21 0.13 25.11
C LYS A 115 -2.89 0.95 23.87
N ILE A 116 -3.88 1.19 23.01
CA ILE A 116 -3.70 1.97 21.79
C ILE A 116 -3.71 3.45 22.15
N PRO A 117 -2.68 4.22 21.75
CA PRO A 117 -2.63 5.67 21.98
C PRO A 117 -3.89 6.36 21.48
N SER A 118 -4.45 7.27 22.28
CA SER A 118 -5.72 7.95 22.00
C SER A 118 -5.71 8.83 20.75
N ASN A 119 -4.53 9.18 20.26
CA ASN A 119 -4.30 9.93 19.02
C ASN A 119 -4.17 9.03 17.78
N THR A 120 -4.40 7.71 17.90
CA THR A 120 -4.37 6.79 16.77
C THR A 120 -5.75 6.69 16.12
N ILE A 121 -5.83 7.06 14.84
CA ILE A 121 -7.08 7.18 14.09
C ILE A 121 -7.03 6.37 12.80
N ALA A 122 -8.11 5.67 12.47
CA ALA A 122 -8.30 5.08 11.15
C ALA A 122 -9.50 5.71 10.45
N ILE A 123 -9.42 5.84 9.14
CA ILE A 123 -10.48 6.38 8.29
C ILE A 123 -11.00 5.23 7.45
N LEU A 124 -12.27 4.90 7.63
CA LEU A 124 -12.96 3.85 6.88
C LEU A 124 -13.45 4.41 5.55
N TYR A 125 -13.75 3.51 4.61
CA TYR A 125 -14.34 3.90 3.34
C TYR A 125 -15.71 4.55 3.57
N PHE A 126 -15.88 5.74 2.98
CA PHE A 126 -17.15 6.44 3.01
C PHE A 126 -18.16 5.70 2.17
N GLU A 127 -19.41 5.63 2.60
CA GLU A 127 -20.47 4.96 1.84
C GLU A 127 -21.15 5.93 0.87
N ASN A 128 -21.31 5.52 -0.39
CA ASN A 128 -22.18 6.24 -1.32
C ASN A 128 -23.65 5.86 -1.08
N LYS A 129 -24.40 6.74 -0.41
CA LYS A 129 -25.85 6.58 -0.19
C LYS A 129 -26.70 7.21 -1.31
N GLY A 130 -26.06 7.80 -2.32
CA GLY A 130 -26.73 8.36 -3.48
C GLY A 130 -27.14 7.29 -4.50
N GLN A 131 -27.92 7.69 -5.51
CA GLN A 131 -28.33 6.80 -6.61
C GLN A 131 -27.28 6.72 -7.74
N LYS A 132 -26.21 7.52 -7.66
CA LYS A 132 -25.19 7.67 -8.70
C LYS A 132 -24.03 6.71 -8.48
N ALA A 133 -24.12 5.51 -9.05
CA ALA A 133 -23.04 4.51 -8.98
C ALA A 133 -21.72 5.00 -9.60
N GLU A 134 -21.77 5.98 -10.51
CA GLU A 134 -20.58 6.64 -11.07
C GLU A 134 -19.69 7.31 -10.03
N LEU A 135 -20.25 7.64 -8.84
CA LEU A 135 -19.52 8.22 -7.71
C LEU A 135 -19.00 7.16 -6.72
N ASN A 136 -19.27 5.86 -6.90
CA ASN A 136 -18.75 4.82 -6.02
C ASN A 136 -17.22 4.83 -5.85
N PRO A 137 -16.40 5.17 -6.86
CA PRO A 137 -14.95 5.30 -6.64
C PRO A 137 -14.59 6.33 -5.56
N LEU A 138 -15.43 7.36 -5.38
CA LEU A 138 -15.22 8.41 -4.38
C LEU A 138 -15.22 7.88 -2.95
N GLN A 139 -15.82 6.73 -2.68
CA GLN A 139 -15.81 6.07 -1.37
C GLN A 139 -14.38 5.87 -0.84
N LYS A 140 -13.50 5.35 -1.70
CA LYS A 140 -12.06 5.19 -1.40
C LYS A 140 -11.29 6.48 -1.60
N GLY A 141 -11.59 7.22 -2.66
CA GLY A 141 -10.93 8.50 -2.97
C GLY A 141 -11.02 9.52 -1.83
N LEU A 142 -12.23 9.79 -1.35
CA LEU A 142 -12.47 10.71 -0.24
C LEU A 142 -11.72 10.27 1.03
N SER A 143 -11.73 8.97 1.32
CA SER A 143 -11.01 8.41 2.46
C SER A 143 -9.50 8.60 2.33
N GLU A 144 -8.93 8.36 1.15
CA GLU A 144 -7.51 8.60 0.86
C GLU A 144 -7.14 10.08 1.02
N MET A 145 -8.00 11.01 0.58
CA MET A 145 -7.76 12.44 0.72
C MET A 145 -7.72 12.85 2.19
N ILE A 146 -8.71 12.41 2.98
CA ILE A 146 -8.78 12.67 4.42
C ILE A 146 -7.57 12.04 5.13
N ILE A 147 -7.18 10.82 4.79
CA ILE A 147 -5.97 10.16 5.33
C ILE A 147 -4.74 11.00 5.03
N THR A 148 -4.59 11.48 3.80
CA THR A 148 -3.46 12.29 3.36
C THR A 148 -3.38 13.59 4.16
N ASP A 149 -4.49 14.28 4.37
CA ASP A 149 -4.50 15.54 5.10
C ASP A 149 -4.33 15.37 6.60
N LEU A 150 -5.00 14.39 7.22
CA LEU A 150 -4.82 14.11 8.64
C LEU A 150 -3.39 13.63 8.95
N SER A 151 -2.70 13.00 7.99
CA SER A 151 -1.31 12.58 8.15
C SER A 151 -0.32 13.75 8.23
N LYS A 152 -0.74 14.96 7.83
CA LYS A 152 0.07 16.19 7.98
C LYS A 152 0.10 16.68 9.43
N VAL A 153 -0.82 16.21 10.28
CA VAL A 153 -0.92 16.56 11.70
C VAL A 153 0.01 15.67 12.50
N LYS A 154 1.12 16.22 13.01
CA LYS A 154 2.18 15.44 13.68
C LYS A 154 1.73 14.79 14.98
N SER A 155 0.73 15.38 15.62
CA SER A 155 0.16 14.85 16.86
C SER A 155 -0.78 13.65 16.63
N LEU A 156 -1.18 13.37 15.39
CA LEU A 156 -2.00 12.23 15.01
C LEU A 156 -1.14 11.06 14.54
N LYS A 157 -1.59 9.84 14.88
CA LYS A 157 -1.12 8.62 14.24
C LYS A 157 -2.23 8.10 13.35
N VAL A 158 -2.16 8.43 12.05
CA VAL A 158 -3.15 7.97 11.07
C VAL A 158 -2.79 6.56 10.61
N ILE A 159 -3.75 5.65 10.64
CA ILE A 159 -3.60 4.30 10.08
C ILE A 159 -3.65 4.40 8.56
N GLU A 160 -2.66 3.82 7.91
CA GLU A 160 -2.54 3.82 6.46
C GLU A 160 -3.69 3.04 5.79
N ARG A 161 -4.11 3.51 4.60
CA ARG A 161 -5.23 2.92 3.84
C ARG A 161 -5.03 1.44 3.56
N ILE A 162 -3.82 1.04 3.16
CA ILE A 162 -3.53 -0.34 2.77
C ILE A 162 -3.78 -1.32 3.92
N ARG A 163 -3.51 -0.92 5.17
CA ARG A 163 -3.79 -1.76 6.34
C ARG A 163 -5.28 -2.00 6.54
N LEU A 164 -6.12 -0.99 6.27
CA LEU A 164 -7.57 -1.17 6.23
C LEU A 164 -7.95 -2.11 5.08
N GLN A 165 -7.41 -1.90 3.90
CA GLN A 165 -7.73 -2.68 2.72
C GLN A 165 -7.47 -4.18 2.92
N GLU A 166 -6.27 -4.55 3.38
CA GLU A 166 -5.91 -5.96 3.61
C GLU A 166 -6.76 -6.60 4.72
N LEU A 167 -7.07 -5.84 5.78
CA LEU A 167 -7.94 -6.34 6.84
C LEU A 167 -9.37 -6.60 6.34
N VAL A 168 -9.93 -5.68 5.56
CA VAL A 168 -11.27 -5.81 4.98
C VAL A 168 -11.34 -7.01 4.03
N GLN A 169 -10.30 -7.22 3.21
CA GLN A 169 -10.19 -8.39 2.34
C GLN A 169 -10.13 -9.70 3.13
N GLU A 170 -9.25 -9.80 4.13
CA GLU A 170 -9.12 -11.00 4.96
C GLU A 170 -10.41 -11.32 5.74
N MET A 171 -11.14 -10.28 6.19
CA MET A 171 -12.44 -10.45 6.84
C MET A 171 -13.59 -10.76 5.88
N ASN A 172 -13.36 -10.74 4.56
CA ASN A 172 -14.38 -10.86 3.51
C ASN A 172 -15.55 -9.86 3.68
N LEU A 173 -15.23 -8.62 4.05
CA LEU A 173 -16.23 -7.57 4.27
C LEU A 173 -16.46 -6.75 3.00
N GLY A 174 -17.72 -6.41 2.73
CA GLY A 174 -18.10 -5.40 1.75
C GLY A 174 -18.00 -3.99 2.32
N GLU A 175 -18.06 -2.97 1.45
CA GLU A 175 -17.98 -1.56 1.84
C GLU A 175 -19.10 -1.16 2.82
N THR A 176 -20.30 -1.72 2.65
CA THR A 176 -21.47 -1.50 3.53
C THR A 176 -21.26 -2.05 4.94
N ASP A 177 -20.42 -3.07 5.11
CA ASP A 177 -20.15 -3.66 6.43
C ASP A 177 -19.23 -2.76 7.28
N LEU A 178 -18.49 -1.86 6.64
CA LEU A 178 -17.53 -0.96 7.29
C LEU A 178 -18.21 0.15 8.09
N VAL A 179 -19.44 0.50 7.74
CA VAL A 179 -20.20 1.57 8.40
C VAL A 179 -21.12 1.05 9.52
N ASP A 180 -21.29 -0.27 9.65
CA ASP A 180 -22.10 -0.90 10.70
C ASP A 180 -21.51 -0.60 12.10
N GLN A 181 -22.39 -0.21 13.02
CA GLN A 181 -22.07 0.04 14.41
C GLN A 181 -21.55 -1.20 15.14
N LYS A 182 -21.92 -2.42 14.71
CA LYS A 182 -21.44 -3.67 15.27
C LYS A 182 -20.02 -4.02 14.82
N THR A 183 -19.67 -3.66 13.60
CA THR A 183 -18.36 -3.98 12.98
C THR A 183 -17.28 -2.99 13.39
N ALA A 184 -17.65 -1.72 13.63
CA ALA A 184 -16.69 -0.65 13.95
C ALA A 184 -15.79 -0.96 15.17
N PRO A 185 -16.28 -1.42 16.34
CA PRO A 185 -15.39 -1.72 17.47
C PRO A 185 -14.36 -2.80 17.15
N ARG A 186 -14.80 -3.82 16.41
CA ARG A 186 -13.96 -4.93 15.95
C ARG A 186 -12.89 -4.44 14.97
N LEU A 187 -13.26 -3.62 13.99
CA LEU A 187 -12.33 -3.02 13.04
C LEU A 187 -11.28 -2.16 13.75
N GLY A 188 -11.70 -1.27 14.65
CA GLY A 188 -10.75 -0.41 15.37
C GLY A 188 -9.76 -1.22 16.22
N LYS A 189 -10.23 -2.31 16.84
CA LYS A 189 -9.38 -3.26 17.56
C LYS A 189 -8.34 -3.93 16.67
N LEU A 190 -8.75 -4.46 15.52
CA LEU A 190 -7.87 -5.16 14.57
C LEU A 190 -6.89 -4.20 13.85
N LEU A 191 -7.35 -3.01 13.50
CA LEU A 191 -6.53 -1.95 12.90
C LEU A 191 -5.52 -1.35 13.89
N GLY A 192 -5.69 -1.58 15.19
CA GLY A 192 -4.91 -0.89 16.19
C GLY A 192 -5.23 0.62 16.24
N ALA A 193 -6.48 0.99 15.97
CA ALA A 193 -6.97 2.36 16.07
C ALA A 193 -7.76 2.58 17.36
N ASN A 194 -7.58 3.74 17.98
CA ASN A 194 -8.38 4.14 19.15
C ASN A 194 -9.69 4.80 18.71
N ARG A 195 -9.65 5.48 17.56
CA ARG A 195 -10.77 6.20 16.95
C ARG A 195 -10.94 5.79 15.50
N LEU A 196 -12.18 5.77 15.05
CA LEU A 196 -12.55 5.52 13.67
C LEU A 196 -13.29 6.75 13.12
N VAL A 197 -12.96 7.15 11.90
CA VAL A 197 -13.78 8.04 11.10
C VAL A 197 -14.53 7.17 10.11
N LYS A 198 -15.86 7.25 10.13
CA LYS A 198 -16.72 6.63 9.13
C LYS A 198 -17.70 7.66 8.63
N GLY A 199 -18.21 7.48 7.42
CA GLY A 199 -19.08 8.48 6.85
C GLY A 199 -19.87 7.97 5.67
N SER A 200 -20.71 8.85 5.15
CA SER A 200 -21.44 8.62 3.92
C SER A 200 -21.56 9.91 3.15
N PHE A 201 -21.71 9.81 1.84
CA PHE A 201 -22.05 10.94 1.01
C PHE A 201 -23.21 10.60 0.08
N PHE A 202 -23.95 11.63 -0.32
CA PHE A 202 -25.03 11.49 -1.29
C PHE A 202 -25.26 12.84 -1.99
N THR A 203 -25.83 12.76 -3.20
CA THR A 203 -26.25 13.93 -3.96
C THR A 203 -27.77 14.00 -3.98
N LEU A 204 -28.36 15.11 -3.49
CA LEU A 204 -29.82 15.31 -3.51
C LEU A 204 -30.32 15.80 -4.87
N THR A 205 -29.50 16.59 -5.54
CA THR A 205 -29.65 17.03 -6.94
C THR A 205 -28.37 16.70 -7.69
N ASN A 206 -28.30 16.98 -9.00
CA ASN A 206 -27.06 16.73 -9.76
C ASN A 206 -25.85 17.55 -9.28
N GLU A 207 -26.06 18.58 -8.46
CA GLU A 207 -25.02 19.55 -8.08
C GLU A 207 -24.76 19.58 -6.58
N LYS A 208 -25.74 19.29 -5.71
CA LYS A 208 -25.57 19.43 -4.26
C LYS A 208 -25.08 18.15 -3.61
N LEU A 209 -23.82 18.14 -3.17
CA LEU A 209 -23.19 17.08 -2.39
C LEU A 209 -23.47 17.27 -0.89
N ASN A 210 -23.75 16.18 -0.20
CA ASN A 210 -23.80 16.11 1.27
C ASN A 210 -22.79 15.06 1.71
N ILE A 211 -22.01 15.37 2.74
CA ILE A 211 -21.03 14.47 3.34
C ILE A 211 -21.27 14.47 4.85
N ASP A 212 -21.55 13.29 5.38
CA ASP A 212 -21.64 13.00 6.81
C ASP A 212 -20.38 12.27 7.25
N ALA A 213 -19.79 12.68 8.37
CA ALA A 213 -18.72 11.92 9.01
C ALA A 213 -18.95 11.81 10.52
N PHE A 214 -18.57 10.66 11.07
CA PHE A 214 -18.72 10.29 12.46
C PHE A 214 -17.37 9.86 13.01
N VAL A 215 -16.94 10.51 14.08
CA VAL A 215 -15.77 10.08 14.87
C VAL A 215 -16.29 9.14 15.95
N THR A 216 -15.87 7.88 15.91
CA THR A 216 -16.35 6.81 16.78
C THR A 216 -15.21 6.27 17.63
N LYS A 217 -15.45 6.00 18.92
CA LYS A 217 -14.50 5.28 19.78
C LYS A 217 -14.44 3.81 19.37
N ALA A 218 -13.26 3.32 19.00
CA ALA A 218 -13.04 1.92 18.65
C ALA A 218 -13.36 0.96 19.81
N ARG A 219 -13.24 1.40 21.06
CA ARG A 219 -13.50 0.53 22.22
C ARG A 219 -14.97 0.22 22.40
N THR A 220 -15.83 1.22 22.26
CA THR A 220 -17.24 1.15 22.66
C THR A 220 -18.21 1.21 21.48
N GLY A 221 -17.77 1.68 20.31
CA GLY A 221 -18.64 1.97 19.18
C GLY A 221 -19.48 3.23 19.37
N GLU A 222 -19.24 4.00 20.44
CA GLU A 222 -19.90 5.27 20.70
C GLU A 222 -19.41 6.34 19.73
N ILE A 223 -20.36 7.11 19.21
CA ILE A 223 -20.08 8.29 18.39
C ILE A 223 -19.65 9.41 19.35
N ASP A 224 -18.40 9.85 19.21
CA ASP A 224 -17.86 10.99 19.95
C ASP A 224 -18.27 12.32 19.33
N ALA A 225 -18.34 12.36 18.00
CA ALA A 225 -18.73 13.54 17.24
C ALA A 225 -19.35 13.16 15.89
N SER A 226 -20.22 14.03 15.40
CA SER A 226 -20.80 13.94 14.07
C SER A 226 -20.70 15.29 13.37
N THR A 227 -20.26 15.30 12.13
CA THR A 227 -20.19 16.49 11.30
C THR A 227 -20.91 16.26 9.98
N ASN A 228 -21.59 17.31 9.52
CA ASN A 228 -22.18 17.37 8.20
C ASN A 228 -21.60 18.58 7.45
N ILE A 229 -21.29 18.35 6.17
CA ILE A 229 -20.89 19.38 5.22
C ILE A 229 -21.77 19.21 3.98
N SER A 230 -22.25 20.32 3.43
CA SER A 230 -22.97 20.32 2.17
C SER A 230 -22.62 21.54 1.33
N GLY A 231 -22.56 21.35 0.01
CA GLY A 231 -22.29 22.40 -0.95
C GLY A 231 -22.43 21.91 -2.38
N ASP A 232 -22.03 22.74 -3.33
CA ASP A 232 -21.94 22.34 -4.73
C ASP A 232 -20.78 21.35 -4.91
N ILE A 233 -20.97 20.32 -5.73
CA ILE A 233 -19.94 19.34 -6.07
C ILE A 233 -18.72 19.98 -6.75
N LYS A 234 -18.88 21.14 -7.39
CA LYS A 234 -17.77 21.95 -7.92
C LYS A 234 -16.85 22.48 -6.82
N GLU A 235 -17.35 22.59 -5.59
CA GLU A 235 -16.58 22.98 -4.42
C GLU A 235 -16.08 21.76 -3.62
N PHE A 236 -16.13 20.55 -4.20
CA PHE A 236 -15.79 19.29 -3.52
C PHE A 236 -14.51 19.37 -2.69
N PHE A 237 -13.41 19.86 -3.27
CA PHE A 237 -12.12 19.94 -2.57
C PHE A 237 -12.17 20.90 -1.38
N ARG A 238 -12.88 22.03 -1.50
CA ARG A 238 -13.10 22.96 -0.38
C ARG A 238 -13.92 22.30 0.73
N LEU A 239 -15.01 21.61 0.36
CA LEU A 239 -15.88 20.89 1.30
C LEU A 239 -15.12 19.78 2.05
N GLU A 240 -14.20 19.10 1.36
CA GLU A 240 -13.32 18.10 1.96
C GLU A 240 -12.37 18.73 2.99
N LYS A 241 -11.72 19.86 2.69
CA LYS A 241 -10.89 20.57 3.68
C LYS A 241 -11.68 21.01 4.90
N GLU A 242 -12.89 21.53 4.69
CA GLU A 242 -13.78 21.89 5.81
C GLU A 242 -14.13 20.67 6.66
N LEU A 243 -14.37 19.52 6.04
CA LEU A 243 -14.62 18.27 6.75
C LEU A 243 -13.41 17.85 7.60
N VAL A 244 -12.20 17.90 7.03
CA VAL A 244 -10.95 17.60 7.74
C VAL A 244 -10.76 18.52 8.95
N PHE A 245 -10.93 19.84 8.78
CA PHE A 245 -10.81 20.77 9.91
C PHE A 245 -11.85 20.50 11.00
N LYS A 246 -13.12 20.21 10.62
CA LYS A 246 -14.14 19.84 11.60
C LYS A 246 -13.77 18.55 12.36
N ILE A 247 -13.23 17.53 11.68
CA ILE A 247 -12.76 16.31 12.36
C ILE A 247 -11.67 16.62 13.38
N ILE A 248 -10.70 17.46 13.01
CA ILE A 248 -9.60 17.88 13.89
C ILE A 248 -10.12 18.66 15.11
N ASP A 249 -11.05 19.58 14.88
CA ASP A 249 -11.68 20.40 15.93
C ASP A 249 -12.47 19.54 16.92
N GLU A 250 -13.24 18.57 16.43
CA GLU A 250 -14.00 17.61 17.25
C GLU A 250 -13.06 16.72 18.10
N MET A 251 -11.89 16.39 17.56
CA MET A 251 -10.84 15.70 18.31
C MET A 251 -10.08 16.62 19.28
N LYS A 252 -10.40 17.92 19.30
CA LYS A 252 -9.79 18.96 20.14
C LYS A 252 -8.28 19.07 19.92
N ILE A 253 -7.84 18.85 18.69
CA ILE A 253 -6.44 18.93 18.32
C ILE A 253 -6.11 20.36 17.90
N LYS A 254 -5.05 20.91 18.49
CA LYS A 254 -4.54 22.23 18.10
C LYS A 254 -3.54 22.06 16.98
N LEU A 255 -3.83 22.68 15.84
CA LEU A 255 -2.92 22.73 14.70
C LEU A 255 -1.91 23.86 14.84
N THR A 256 -0.70 23.64 14.34
CA THR A 256 0.21 24.75 14.02
C THR A 256 -0.19 25.42 12.71
N ASP A 257 0.34 26.62 12.45
CA ASP A 257 0.08 27.33 11.20
C ASP A 257 0.65 26.56 10.00
N GLU A 258 1.78 25.88 10.16
CA GLU A 258 2.39 25.01 9.14
C GLU A 258 1.50 23.81 8.83
N GLU A 259 0.95 23.13 9.85
CA GLU A 259 0.03 22.01 9.66
C GLU A 259 -1.24 22.46 8.96
N ARG A 260 -1.81 23.60 9.36
CA ARG A 260 -2.99 24.20 8.71
C ARG A 260 -2.71 24.51 7.24
N LYS A 261 -1.56 25.13 6.95
CA LYS A 261 -1.15 25.46 5.57
C LYS A 261 -0.96 24.20 4.73
N ALA A 262 -0.31 23.18 5.30
CA ALA A 262 -0.10 21.92 4.60
C ALA A 262 -1.45 21.23 4.27
N ILE A 263 -2.40 21.20 5.21
CA ILE A 263 -3.74 20.62 4.97
C ILE A 263 -4.46 21.35 3.82
N LEU A 264 -4.36 22.66 3.74
CA LEU A 264 -4.99 23.48 2.70
C LEU A 264 -4.43 23.24 1.28
N GLU A 265 -3.34 22.50 1.12
CA GLU A 265 -2.84 22.13 -0.21
C GLU A 265 -3.84 21.20 -0.92
N ILE A 266 -4.35 21.67 -2.05
CA ILE A 266 -5.28 20.93 -2.91
C ILE A 266 -4.48 20.29 -4.05
N PRO A 267 -4.48 18.95 -4.19
CA PRO A 267 -3.65 18.28 -5.18
C PRO A 267 -4.18 18.39 -6.61
N THR A 268 -5.48 18.64 -6.77
CA THR A 268 -6.18 18.89 -8.03
C THR A 268 -7.49 19.61 -7.74
N GLU A 269 -7.91 20.54 -8.60
CA GLU A 269 -9.26 21.14 -8.57
C GLU A 269 -10.17 20.56 -9.66
N ASP A 270 -9.68 19.58 -10.43
CA ASP A 270 -10.45 18.85 -11.43
C ASP A 270 -11.13 17.63 -10.78
N PHE A 271 -12.44 17.74 -10.55
CA PHE A 271 -13.23 16.67 -9.97
C PHE A 271 -13.22 15.39 -10.82
N PHE A 272 -13.20 15.50 -12.14
CA PHE A 272 -13.13 14.32 -13.02
C PHE A 272 -11.77 13.63 -12.91
N ALA A 273 -10.68 14.40 -12.89
CA ALA A 273 -9.35 13.85 -12.65
C ALA A 273 -9.30 13.10 -11.32
N PHE A 274 -9.86 13.68 -10.26
CA PHE A 274 -9.91 13.03 -8.95
C PHE A 274 -10.79 11.77 -8.93
N LEU A 275 -11.92 11.77 -9.62
CA LEU A 275 -12.78 10.59 -9.72
C LEU A 275 -12.06 9.44 -10.47
N GLN A 276 -11.29 9.73 -11.52
CA GLN A 276 -10.47 8.75 -12.21
C GLN A 276 -9.32 8.23 -11.35
N TYR A 277 -8.68 9.12 -10.58
CA TYR A 277 -7.68 8.71 -9.60
C TYR A 277 -8.28 7.74 -8.57
N SER A 278 -9.48 8.05 -8.08
CA SER A 278 -10.21 7.21 -7.13
C SER A 278 -10.56 5.83 -7.69
N ARG A 279 -10.88 5.73 -9.00
CA ARG A 279 -11.04 4.44 -9.69
C ARG A 279 -9.73 3.66 -9.74
N GLY A 280 -8.63 4.35 -10.01
CA GLY A 280 -7.29 3.76 -10.00
C GLY A 280 -6.96 3.13 -8.64
N LEU A 281 -7.30 3.80 -7.53
CA LEU A 281 -7.14 3.24 -6.18
C LEU A 281 -7.91 1.93 -6.01
N ASP A 282 -9.17 1.90 -6.46
CA ASP A 282 -10.02 0.72 -6.34
C ASP A 282 -9.47 -0.48 -7.14
N PHE A 283 -9.07 -0.25 -8.39
CA PHE A 283 -8.43 -1.30 -9.20
C PHE A 283 -7.10 -1.76 -8.60
N GLU A 284 -6.30 -0.83 -8.11
CA GLU A 284 -5.02 -1.17 -7.49
C GLU A 284 -5.21 -2.05 -6.25
N ASP A 285 -6.17 -1.72 -5.39
CA ASP A 285 -6.52 -2.51 -4.20
C ASP A 285 -6.96 -3.93 -4.57
N LYS A 286 -7.62 -4.12 -5.73
CA LYS A 286 -7.99 -5.43 -6.29
C LYS A 286 -6.84 -6.18 -6.96
N GLY A 287 -5.67 -5.54 -7.09
CA GLY A 287 -4.53 -6.09 -7.83
C GLY A 287 -4.68 -6.00 -9.36
N GLU A 288 -5.69 -5.28 -9.84
CA GLU A 288 -5.98 -5.04 -11.25
C GLU A 288 -5.08 -3.89 -11.78
N PHE A 289 -3.76 -4.11 -11.79
CA PHE A 289 -2.78 -3.05 -12.05
C PHE A 289 -2.86 -2.44 -13.45
N THR A 290 -3.31 -3.19 -14.47
CA THR A 290 -3.55 -2.67 -15.81
C THR A 290 -4.69 -1.64 -15.80
N GLN A 291 -5.86 -1.99 -15.24
CA GLN A 291 -6.98 -1.07 -15.09
C GLN A 291 -6.62 0.14 -14.20
N ALA A 292 -5.84 -0.10 -13.13
CA ALA A 292 -5.35 0.98 -12.27
C ALA A 292 -4.47 1.98 -13.05
N PHE A 293 -3.53 1.47 -13.86
CA PHE A 293 -2.68 2.31 -14.71
C PHE A 293 -3.51 3.14 -15.69
N GLU A 294 -4.51 2.54 -16.35
CA GLU A 294 -5.40 3.25 -17.27
C GLU A 294 -6.16 4.37 -16.56
N ALA A 295 -6.79 4.08 -15.42
CA ALA A 295 -7.55 5.07 -14.65
C ALA A 295 -6.68 6.22 -14.13
N TYR A 296 -5.51 5.93 -13.55
CA TYR A 296 -4.57 6.96 -13.12
C TYR A 296 -4.02 7.78 -14.30
N SER A 297 -3.83 7.16 -15.46
CA SER A 297 -3.39 7.87 -16.67
C SER A 297 -4.47 8.83 -17.17
N GLN A 298 -5.74 8.43 -17.13
CA GLN A 298 -6.86 9.34 -17.45
C GLN A 298 -6.92 10.53 -16.50
N ALA A 299 -6.70 10.29 -15.19
CA ALA A 299 -6.61 11.37 -14.22
C ALA A 299 -5.48 12.36 -14.55
N ALA A 300 -4.29 11.86 -14.87
CA ALA A 300 -3.13 12.68 -15.22
C ALA A 300 -3.27 13.41 -16.57
N VAL A 301 -4.08 12.89 -17.49
CA VAL A 301 -4.42 13.57 -18.75
C VAL A 301 -5.42 14.69 -18.51
N SER A 302 -6.42 14.47 -17.65
CA SER A 302 -7.43 15.47 -17.31
C SER A 302 -6.82 16.66 -16.56
N ASP A 303 -6.00 16.38 -15.55
CA ASP A 303 -5.21 17.39 -14.85
C ASP A 303 -3.71 17.06 -14.91
N PRO A 304 -2.98 17.70 -15.86
CA PRO A 304 -1.53 17.55 -15.96
C PRO A 304 -0.73 18.05 -14.75
N ASN A 305 -1.31 18.77 -13.79
CA ASN A 305 -0.61 19.19 -12.57
C ASN A 305 -0.85 18.22 -11.40
N PHE A 306 -1.77 17.25 -11.55
CA PHE A 306 -2.07 16.27 -10.52
C PHE A 306 -0.95 15.21 -10.39
N SER A 307 0.07 15.57 -9.61
CA SER A 307 1.33 14.81 -9.50
C SER A 307 1.14 13.42 -8.89
N GLN A 308 0.19 13.26 -7.96
CA GLN A 308 -0.15 11.95 -7.39
C GLN A 308 -0.69 10.99 -8.45
N ALA A 309 -1.51 11.45 -9.39
CA ALA A 309 -2.02 10.62 -10.48
C ALA A 309 -0.89 10.12 -11.39
N LYS A 310 0.05 10.99 -11.78
CA LYS A 310 1.23 10.59 -12.59
C LYS A 310 2.10 9.55 -11.89
N THR A 311 2.36 9.77 -10.60
CA THR A 311 3.18 8.86 -9.78
C THR A 311 2.48 7.52 -9.63
N SER A 312 1.17 7.53 -9.37
CA SER A 312 0.36 6.31 -9.20
C SER A 312 0.24 5.53 -10.52
N ALA A 313 0.08 6.21 -11.66
CA ALA A 313 0.11 5.58 -12.98
C ALA A 313 1.46 4.87 -13.23
N SER A 314 2.57 5.56 -12.97
CA SER A 314 3.92 5.00 -13.14
C SER A 314 4.13 3.77 -12.24
N SER A 315 3.71 3.86 -10.97
CA SER A 315 3.76 2.75 -10.01
C SER A 315 2.90 1.56 -10.43
N ALA A 316 1.67 1.80 -10.89
CA ALA A 316 0.75 0.74 -11.33
C ALA A 316 1.31 -0.01 -12.55
N LYS A 317 1.84 0.72 -13.54
CA LYS A 317 2.50 0.12 -14.71
C LYS A 317 3.70 -0.76 -14.34
N LYS A 318 4.50 -0.33 -13.37
CA LYS A 318 5.63 -1.14 -12.87
C LYS A 318 5.15 -2.38 -12.12
N SER A 319 4.08 -2.25 -11.33
CA SER A 319 3.48 -3.37 -10.61
C SER A 319 2.92 -4.43 -11.56
N GLU A 320 2.23 -4.02 -12.63
CA GLU A 320 1.78 -4.89 -13.72
C GLU A 320 2.93 -5.70 -14.31
N GLN A 321 4.05 -5.05 -14.64
CA GLN A 321 5.24 -5.71 -15.22
C GLN A 321 5.86 -6.74 -14.26
N ILE A 322 5.94 -6.41 -12.97
CA ILE A 322 6.49 -7.31 -11.93
C ILE A 322 5.59 -8.54 -11.76
N VAL A 323 4.27 -8.34 -11.67
CA VAL A 323 3.32 -9.44 -11.49
C VAL A 323 3.28 -10.34 -12.73
N GLY A 324 3.26 -9.75 -13.94
CA GLY A 324 3.27 -10.49 -15.19
C GLY A 324 4.54 -11.35 -15.39
N SER A 325 5.72 -10.83 -15.02
CA SER A 325 6.98 -11.59 -15.10
C SER A 325 7.05 -12.75 -14.10
N THR A 326 6.45 -12.59 -12.92
CA THR A 326 6.36 -13.64 -11.89
C THR A 326 5.37 -14.75 -12.32
N ALA A 327 4.26 -14.39 -12.96
CA ALA A 327 3.31 -15.36 -13.49
C ALA A 327 3.90 -16.16 -14.67
N GLY A 328 4.56 -15.49 -15.62
CA GLY A 328 5.17 -16.15 -16.78
C GLY A 328 6.33 -17.09 -16.44
N SER A 329 7.07 -16.81 -15.35
CA SER A 329 8.12 -17.71 -14.86
C SER A 329 7.57 -18.97 -14.18
N ASN A 330 6.39 -18.90 -13.55
CA ASN A 330 5.69 -20.08 -13.03
C ASN A 330 5.08 -20.95 -14.15
N GLU A 331 4.56 -20.34 -15.22
CA GLU A 331 4.02 -21.07 -16.38
C GLU A 331 5.11 -21.75 -17.23
N GLN A 332 6.28 -21.12 -17.39
CA GLN A 332 7.44 -21.74 -18.03
C GLN A 332 8.05 -22.90 -17.20
N GLN A 333 7.92 -22.86 -15.88
CA GLN A 333 8.32 -23.97 -15.00
C GLN A 333 7.34 -25.15 -15.08
N GLN A 334 6.03 -24.92 -15.09
CA GLN A 334 5.05 -26.00 -15.24
C GLN A 334 5.07 -26.67 -16.62
N SER A 335 5.39 -25.93 -17.68
CA SER A 335 5.52 -26.48 -19.03
C SER A 335 6.84 -27.23 -19.27
N THR A 336 7.90 -26.91 -18.52
CA THR A 336 9.16 -27.67 -18.53
C THR A 336 9.07 -28.95 -17.71
N GLU A 337 8.33 -28.95 -16.59
CA GLU A 337 8.03 -30.17 -15.81
C GLU A 337 7.17 -31.18 -16.58
N LYS A 338 6.08 -30.73 -17.25
CA LYS A 338 5.25 -31.59 -18.11
C LYS A 338 6.01 -32.19 -19.29
N ASN A 339 6.96 -31.45 -19.88
CA ASN A 339 7.81 -31.95 -20.97
C ASN A 339 8.93 -32.89 -20.49
N GLY A 340 9.32 -32.80 -19.21
CA GLY A 340 10.26 -33.72 -18.57
C GLY A 340 9.62 -35.09 -18.24
N GLU A 341 8.37 -35.09 -17.77
CA GLU A 341 7.63 -36.33 -17.46
C GLU A 341 7.28 -37.13 -18.73
N ASN A 342 6.92 -36.46 -19.83
CA ASN A 342 6.62 -37.12 -21.10
C ASN A 342 7.85 -37.77 -21.77
N LYS A 343 9.07 -37.31 -21.47
CA LYS A 343 10.30 -37.95 -21.95
C LYS A 343 10.70 -39.19 -21.15
N ASN A 344 10.31 -39.28 -19.87
CA ASN A 344 10.56 -40.45 -19.04
C ASN A 344 9.56 -41.59 -19.27
N ALA A 345 8.34 -41.29 -19.73
CA ALA A 345 7.35 -42.30 -20.10
C ALA A 345 7.72 -43.05 -21.40
N SER A 346 8.26 -42.33 -22.40
CA SER A 346 8.63 -42.92 -23.70
C SER A 346 9.88 -43.82 -23.66
N ASN A 347 10.65 -43.81 -22.56
CA ASN A 347 11.85 -44.64 -22.39
C ASN A 347 11.61 -45.92 -21.58
N ARG A 348 10.36 -46.19 -21.14
CA ARG A 348 10.00 -47.39 -20.36
C ARG A 348 9.22 -48.46 -21.15
N THR A 349 8.98 -48.26 -22.44
CA THR A 349 8.25 -49.21 -23.30
C THR A 349 9.14 -49.91 -24.34
N SER A 350 10.46 -49.91 -24.13
CA SER A 350 11.42 -50.60 -25.02
C SER A 350 12.38 -51.46 -24.21
N THR A 351 11.86 -52.54 -23.62
CA THR A 351 12.63 -53.69 -23.14
C THR A 351 11.85 -54.96 -23.40
#